data_AF-D2UDY7-F1
#
_entry.id   AF-D2UDY7-F1
#
_cell.length_a   1.000
_cell.length_b   1.000
_cell.length_c   1.000
_cell.angle_alpha   90.00
_cell.angle_beta   90.00
_cell.angle_gamma   90.00
#
_symmetry.space_group_name_H-M   'P 1'
#
loop_
_entity.id
_entity.type
_entity.pdbx_description
1 polymer ?
#
loop_
_entity_poly.entity_id
_entity_poly.type
_entity_poly.pdbx_seq_one_letter_code
_entity_poly.pdbx_strand_id
1 'polypeptide(L)'
;MGQFEVVVDNLSAAYCSTCSSFPLANPRHVTSEPTLQLSMTLKFRHPITVYSLVPGGVSPLAMTSAVIHMLDRNVVSWIGREPRGEPDSPRDAAMRWWLKFLDTPTQSINPVLCAFEGNKRRIPTLDEFKEEYRRSCEKIGAYFRSARIFRHQEDDFLQIYQNVVDLHARHSAEMDFLCEIAPEIAERHKRHELVAIRNRIFDAAQRRCLGTSLVLIATLSCLYEGATEAAASPARGVIKPKPKYGPMAAHNALSDVRAVEMLAASALLRPGTLGLCTGDLRLARFWAALGITSANWNGNNACTISPRISSRLFPILTDVQCHELAEILVEHGFADAGSSWVTTRDKSI
;
A
#
# COMPACT_ATOMS: atom_id res chain seq x y z
N MET A 1 6.88 24.52 -14.68
CA MET A 1 5.45 24.23 -14.95
C MET A 1 5.40 23.30 -16.14
N GLY A 2 4.98 22.04 -15.93
CA GLY A 2 4.81 21.09 -17.02
C GLY A 2 3.60 21.49 -17.86
N GLN A 3 3.75 21.57 -19.18
CA GLN A 3 2.62 21.69 -20.08
C GLN A 3 1.80 20.39 -19.99
N PHE A 4 0.54 20.51 -19.60
CA PHE A 4 -0.44 19.43 -19.69
C PHE A 4 -1.04 19.47 -21.09
N GLU A 5 -1.13 18.33 -21.75
CA GLU A 5 -1.98 18.19 -22.92
C GLU A 5 -3.29 17.57 -22.44
N VAL A 6 -4.31 18.41 -22.26
CA VAL A 6 -5.66 17.94 -21.94
C VAL A 6 -6.31 17.56 -23.26
N VAL A 7 -6.31 16.27 -23.57
CA VAL A 7 -7.06 15.74 -24.72
C VAL A 7 -8.43 15.30 -24.22
N VAL A 8 -9.47 16.07 -24.58
CA VAL A 8 -10.85 15.69 -24.30
C VAL A 8 -11.32 14.73 -25.40
N ASP A 9 -11.13 13.43 -25.18
CA ASP A 9 -11.64 12.39 -26.07
C ASP A 9 -13.01 11.88 -25.56
N ASN A 10 -14.04 12.02 -26.41
CA ASN A 10 -15.40 11.45 -26.34
C ASN A 10 -16.31 11.82 -25.15
N LEU A 11 -17.34 12.63 -25.45
CA LEU A 11 -18.59 12.68 -24.67
C LEU A 11 -19.46 11.49 -25.08
N SER A 12 -19.54 10.43 -24.27
CA SER A 12 -20.55 9.39 -24.46
C SER A 12 -21.67 9.56 -23.44
N ALA A 13 -22.87 9.89 -23.90
CA ALA A 13 -24.08 9.78 -23.10
C ALA A 13 -24.59 8.34 -23.15
N ALA A 14 -24.45 7.59 -22.06
CA ALA A 14 -25.12 6.30 -21.92
C ALA A 14 -26.53 6.53 -21.36
N TYR A 15 -27.55 6.35 -22.21
CA TYR A 15 -28.94 6.30 -21.76
C TYR A 15 -29.23 4.90 -21.23
N CYS A 16 -29.47 4.76 -19.92
CA CYS A 16 -29.99 3.51 -19.37
C CYS A 16 -31.51 3.44 -19.64
N SER A 17 -31.88 2.90 -20.80
CA SER A 17 -33.28 2.62 -21.13
C SER A 17 -33.59 1.13 -20.98
N THR A 18 -33.96 0.71 -19.76
CA THR A 18 -34.64 -0.57 -19.55
C THR A 18 -35.93 -0.32 -18.78
N CYS A 19 -37.03 -0.14 -19.52
CA CYS A 19 -38.39 -0.29 -19.02
C CYS A 19 -39.35 -0.60 -20.17
N SER A 20 -39.58 -1.89 -20.40
CA SER A 20 -40.77 -2.49 -21.01
C SER A 20 -40.77 -3.96 -20.55
N SER A 21 -41.81 -4.59 -20.04
CA SER A 21 -43.25 -4.31 -20.01
C SER A 21 -43.94 -5.29 -19.02
N PHE A 22 -45.17 -4.93 -18.62
CA PHE A 22 -46.23 -5.68 -17.90
C PHE A 22 -46.44 -5.48 -16.37
N PRO A 23 -47.71 -5.51 -15.91
CA PRO A 23 -48.20 -4.63 -14.85
C PRO A 23 -48.68 -5.36 -13.58
N LEU A 24 -48.88 -4.55 -12.54
CA LEU A 24 -49.78 -4.68 -11.37
C LEU A 24 -49.07 -4.55 -10.01
N ALA A 25 -49.43 -3.43 -9.35
CA ALA A 25 -49.52 -3.19 -7.91
C ALA A 25 -48.23 -3.12 -7.07
N ASN A 26 -47.62 -1.92 -7.00
CA ASN A 26 -47.41 -1.15 -5.74
C ASN A 26 -46.73 0.21 -6.05
N PRO A 27 -47.31 1.40 -5.76
CA PRO A 27 -46.65 2.66 -6.04
C PRO A 27 -45.81 3.10 -4.84
N ARG A 28 -44.54 2.72 -4.83
CA ARG A 28 -43.48 3.59 -4.32
C ARG A 28 -42.56 3.90 -5.49
N HIS A 29 -43.00 4.83 -6.33
CA HIS A 29 -42.19 5.38 -7.41
C HIS A 29 -40.99 6.11 -6.80
N VAL A 30 -39.88 5.39 -6.67
CA VAL A 30 -38.56 6.01 -6.69
C VAL A 30 -38.29 6.32 -8.16
N THR A 31 -38.61 7.55 -8.57
CA THR A 31 -38.11 8.08 -9.84
C THR A 31 -36.60 8.19 -9.72
N SER A 32 -35.87 7.21 -10.27
CA SER A 32 -34.44 7.38 -10.49
C SER A 32 -34.29 8.42 -11.58
N GLU A 33 -33.85 9.62 -11.21
CA GLU A 33 -33.48 10.64 -12.20
C GLU A 33 -32.35 10.08 -13.07
N PRO A 34 -32.41 10.25 -14.40
CA PRO A 34 -31.35 9.80 -15.29
C PRO A 34 -30.05 10.48 -14.88
N THR A 35 -29.09 9.69 -14.40
CA THR A 35 -27.77 10.19 -14.01
C THR A 35 -26.90 10.23 -15.27
N LEU A 36 -26.54 11.42 -15.74
CA LEU A 36 -25.59 11.57 -16.84
C LEU A 36 -24.17 11.35 -16.29
N GLN A 37 -23.53 10.25 -16.69
CA GLN A 37 -22.13 9.99 -16.36
C GLN A 37 -21.22 10.62 -17.43
N LEU A 38 -20.50 11.66 -17.05
CA LEU A 38 -19.48 12.29 -17.90
C LEU A 38 -18.11 11.67 -17.58
N SER A 39 -17.39 11.24 -18.62
CA SER A 39 -16.02 10.74 -18.50
C SER A 39 -15.06 11.72 -19.17
N MET A 40 -13.90 11.94 -18.54
CA MET A 40 -12.81 12.75 -19.07
C MET A 40 -11.50 11.97 -18.91
N THR A 41 -10.67 11.97 -19.96
CA THR A 41 -9.36 11.31 -19.94
C THR A 41 -8.25 12.36 -19.83
N LEU A 42 -7.42 12.24 -18.80
CA LEU A 42 -6.19 13.03 -18.68
C LEU A 42 -5.00 12.20 -19.16
N LYS A 43 -4.24 12.71 -20.14
CA LYS A 43 -3.03 12.06 -20.66
C LYS A 43 -1.80 12.84 -20.19
N PHE A 44 -0.86 12.13 -19.56
CA PHE A 44 0.44 12.69 -19.18
C PHE A 44 1.48 12.43 -20.26
N ARG A 45 2.42 13.37 -20.42
CA ARG A 45 3.56 13.24 -21.37
C ARG A 45 4.36 11.95 -21.16
N HIS A 46 4.47 11.50 -19.92
CA HIS A 46 5.21 10.30 -19.55
C HIS A 46 4.30 9.31 -18.82
N PRO A 47 4.51 7.98 -18.98
CA PRO A 47 3.79 6.99 -18.20
C PRO A 47 4.05 7.19 -16.70
N ILE A 48 3.08 6.86 -15.86
CA ILE A 48 3.24 6.94 -14.41
C ILE A 48 4.21 5.84 -13.96
N THR A 49 5.39 6.25 -13.48
CA THR A 49 6.44 5.34 -12.98
C THR A 49 6.77 5.56 -11.50
N VAL A 50 6.20 6.59 -10.89
CA VAL A 50 6.34 6.91 -9.47
C VAL A 50 4.96 7.27 -8.92
N TYR A 51 4.61 6.67 -7.79
CA TYR A 51 3.31 6.73 -7.18
C TYR A 51 3.42 7.40 -5.81
N SER A 52 2.47 8.29 -5.49
CA SER A 52 2.26 8.80 -4.14
C SER A 52 1.11 8.03 -3.51
N LEU A 53 1.42 7.23 -2.49
CA LEU A 53 0.41 6.55 -1.68
C LEU A 53 -0.01 7.51 -0.57
N VAL A 54 -1.31 7.80 -0.49
CA VAL A 54 -1.92 8.69 0.51
C VAL A 54 -3.17 8.03 1.09
N PRO A 55 -3.62 8.40 2.29
CA PRO A 55 -4.90 7.92 2.81
C PRO A 55 -6.02 8.09 1.76
N GLY A 56 -6.73 7.00 1.46
CA GLY A 56 -7.76 6.97 0.41
C GLY A 56 -7.30 6.52 -0.98
N GLY A 57 -6.00 6.30 -1.23
CA GLY A 57 -5.55 5.60 -2.43
C GLY A 57 -4.20 6.04 -2.99
N VAL A 58 -4.07 5.92 -4.32
CA VAL A 58 -2.83 6.19 -5.06
C VAL A 58 -3.04 7.39 -5.96
N SER A 59 -2.11 8.34 -5.92
CA SER A 59 -2.12 9.53 -6.78
C SER A 59 -0.80 9.67 -7.55
N PRO A 60 -0.83 10.12 -8.82
CA PRO A 60 0.37 10.62 -9.49
C PRO A 60 0.96 11.81 -8.72
N LEU A 61 2.30 11.98 -8.77
CA LEU A 61 2.96 13.05 -7.99
C LEU A 61 2.48 14.46 -8.36
N ALA A 62 2.04 14.69 -9.61
CA ALA A 62 1.49 15.97 -10.04
C ALA A 62 0.13 16.32 -9.41
N MET A 63 -0.55 15.34 -8.81
CA MET A 63 -1.91 15.45 -8.27
C MET A 63 -2.00 15.02 -6.80
N THR A 64 -0.86 14.80 -6.15
CA THR A 64 -0.86 14.37 -4.76
C THR A 64 -1.19 15.53 -3.82
N SER A 65 -1.98 15.26 -2.78
CA SER A 65 -2.24 16.22 -1.70
C SER A 65 -1.11 16.27 -0.69
N ALA A 66 -0.24 15.25 -0.67
CA ALA A 66 0.88 15.15 0.25
C ALA A 66 1.87 16.31 0.06
N VAL A 67 2.34 16.82 1.20
CA VAL A 67 3.39 17.85 1.29
C VAL A 67 4.65 17.34 1.99
N ILE A 68 4.54 16.18 2.66
CA ILE A 68 5.65 15.43 3.22
C ILE A 68 5.67 14.05 2.56
N HIS A 69 6.77 13.69 1.93
CA HIS A 69 6.94 12.42 1.23
C HIS A 69 7.98 11.56 1.92
N MET A 70 7.55 10.42 2.44
CA MET A 70 8.48 9.34 2.79
C MET A 70 8.92 8.68 1.49
N LEU A 71 10.20 8.75 1.15
CA LEU A 71 10.69 8.04 -0.05
C LEU A 71 10.97 6.58 0.29
N ASP A 72 10.40 5.69 -0.53
CA ASP A 72 10.77 4.29 -0.59
C ASP A 72 12.25 4.16 -1.02
N ARG A 73 12.95 3.15 -0.50
CA ARG A 73 14.33 2.81 -0.88
C ARG A 73 14.47 2.63 -2.38
N ASN A 74 13.46 2.10 -3.08
CA ASN A 74 13.56 1.94 -4.53
C ASN A 74 13.71 3.29 -5.27
N VAL A 75 13.10 4.36 -4.77
CA VAL A 75 13.22 5.71 -5.32
C VAL A 75 14.57 6.32 -4.92
N VAL A 76 14.97 6.22 -3.65
CA VAL A 76 16.27 6.74 -3.18
C VAL A 76 17.44 6.04 -3.88
N SER A 77 17.34 4.73 -4.12
CA SER A 77 18.34 3.96 -4.85
C SER A 77 18.39 4.38 -6.31
N TRP A 78 17.24 4.69 -6.93
CA TRP A 78 17.17 5.22 -8.28
C TRP A 78 17.80 6.62 -8.38
N ILE A 79 17.54 7.50 -7.42
CA ILE A 79 18.16 8.83 -7.34
C ILE A 79 19.68 8.71 -7.18
N GLY A 80 20.14 7.83 -6.30
CA GLY A 80 21.58 7.68 -6.02
C GLY A 80 22.40 7.11 -7.17
N ARG A 81 21.78 6.43 -8.14
CA ARG A 81 22.44 5.91 -9.36
C ARG A 81 22.27 6.83 -10.56
N GLU A 82 21.41 7.84 -10.47
CA GLU A 82 21.00 8.61 -11.65
C GLU A 82 22.22 9.29 -12.29
N PRO A 83 22.48 9.04 -13.58
CA PRO A 83 23.53 9.75 -14.30
C PRO A 83 23.17 11.24 -14.33
N ARG A 84 24.14 12.12 -14.05
CA ARG A 84 23.99 13.59 -14.17
C ARG A 84 23.80 14.06 -15.63
N GLY A 85 23.50 13.16 -16.56
CA GLY A 85 23.33 13.38 -18.01
C GLY A 85 21.95 12.98 -18.51
N GLU A 86 21.84 12.62 -19.79
CA GLU A 86 20.58 12.18 -20.40
C GLU A 86 20.06 10.86 -19.76
N PRO A 87 18.74 10.63 -19.71
CA PRO A 87 18.19 9.40 -19.18
C PRO A 87 18.57 8.20 -20.07
N ASP A 88 19.06 7.12 -19.45
CA ASP A 88 19.47 5.90 -20.16
C ASP A 88 18.29 5.10 -20.74
N SER A 89 17.06 5.39 -20.28
CA SER A 89 15.85 4.70 -20.74
C SER A 89 14.60 5.59 -20.71
N PRO A 90 13.54 5.25 -21.47
CA PRO A 90 12.24 5.92 -21.37
C PRO A 90 11.65 5.90 -19.96
N ARG A 91 11.92 4.83 -19.19
CA ARG A 91 11.50 4.72 -17.79
C ARG A 91 12.24 5.71 -16.90
N ASP A 92 13.55 5.88 -17.11
CA ASP A 92 14.34 6.84 -16.35
C ASP A 92 13.94 8.28 -16.70
N ALA A 93 13.63 8.56 -17.97
CA ALA A 93 13.07 9.84 -18.40
C ALA A 93 11.73 10.14 -17.72
N ALA A 94 10.84 9.14 -17.64
CA ALA A 94 9.56 9.26 -16.95
C ALA A 94 9.75 9.47 -15.45
N MET A 95 10.62 8.70 -14.80
CA MET A 95 10.89 8.80 -13.37
C MET A 95 11.46 10.18 -13.02
N ARG A 96 12.45 10.66 -13.78
CA ARG A 96 12.98 12.03 -13.67
C ARG A 96 11.88 13.07 -13.82
N TRP A 97 10.98 12.90 -14.80
CA TRP A 97 9.88 13.85 -15.03
C TRP A 97 8.91 13.89 -13.85
N TRP A 98 8.52 12.74 -13.30
CA TRP A 98 7.61 12.65 -12.15
C TRP A 98 8.23 13.21 -10.87
N LEU A 99 9.51 12.97 -10.61
CA LEU A 99 10.16 13.46 -9.41
C LEU A 99 10.31 14.99 -9.38
N LYS A 100 10.28 15.68 -10.53
CA LYS A 100 10.27 17.17 -10.58
C LYS A 100 9.10 17.78 -9.82
N PHE A 101 7.97 17.08 -9.69
CA PHE A 101 6.82 17.59 -8.92
C PHE A 101 7.08 17.62 -7.41
N LEU A 102 8.08 16.88 -6.93
CA LEU A 102 8.55 16.96 -5.55
C LEU A 102 9.61 18.05 -5.35
N ASP A 103 10.25 18.55 -6.43
CA ASP A 103 11.33 19.53 -6.33
C ASP A 103 10.80 20.98 -6.21
N THR A 104 10.01 21.24 -5.17
CA THR A 104 9.46 22.58 -4.90
C THR A 104 9.62 22.97 -3.43
N PRO A 105 9.70 24.27 -3.09
CA PRO A 105 9.91 24.71 -1.71
C PRO A 105 8.79 24.35 -0.71
N THR A 106 7.61 23.99 -1.22
CA THR A 106 6.45 23.56 -0.41
C THR A 106 6.49 22.08 -0.08
N GLN A 107 7.32 21.30 -0.78
CA GLN A 107 7.45 19.87 -0.60
C GLN A 107 8.58 19.53 0.38
N SER A 108 8.32 18.57 1.24
CA SER A 108 9.28 18.04 2.21
C SER A 108 9.51 16.55 1.97
N ILE A 109 10.76 16.11 2.08
CA ILE A 109 11.17 14.74 1.80
C ILE A 109 11.80 14.13 3.04
N ASN A 110 11.28 12.99 3.48
CA ASN A 110 11.79 12.25 4.62
C ASN A 110 12.37 10.88 4.19
N PRO A 111 13.68 10.64 4.36
CA PRO A 111 14.30 9.35 4.02
C PRO A 111 14.16 8.27 5.09
N VAL A 112 13.38 8.48 6.15
CA VAL A 112 13.36 7.61 7.33
C VAL A 112 13.17 6.12 7.00
N LEU A 113 12.39 5.78 5.96
CA LEU A 113 12.17 4.39 5.55
C LEU A 113 13.44 3.66 5.13
N CYS A 114 14.40 4.37 4.51
CA CYS A 114 15.70 3.80 4.20
C CYS A 114 16.45 3.42 5.49
N ALA A 115 16.36 4.24 6.53
CA ALA A 115 17.00 3.95 7.81
C ALA A 115 16.34 2.75 8.52
N PHE A 116 15.01 2.65 8.49
CA PHE A 116 14.25 1.52 9.04
C PHE A 116 14.60 0.17 8.38
N GLU A 117 14.67 0.14 7.05
CA GLU A 117 15.03 -1.07 6.30
C GLU A 117 16.49 -1.48 6.54
N GLY A 118 17.39 -0.50 6.63
CA GLY A 118 18.83 -0.75 6.73
C GLY A 118 19.43 -1.35 5.46
N ASN A 119 20.75 -1.53 5.44
CA ASN A 119 21.49 -1.99 4.26
C ASN A 119 22.10 -3.39 4.39
N LYS A 120 21.96 -4.03 5.56
CA LYS A 120 22.51 -5.36 5.86
C LYS A 120 21.46 -6.48 5.86
N ARG A 121 20.24 -6.21 5.36
CA ARG A 121 19.15 -7.20 5.27
C ARG A 121 18.81 -7.85 6.61
N ARG A 122 18.91 -7.05 7.66
CA ARG A 122 18.60 -7.37 9.06
C ARG A 122 18.19 -6.08 9.75
N ILE A 123 17.65 -6.19 10.95
CA ILE A 123 17.33 -5.03 11.79
C ILE A 123 18.63 -4.22 12.01
N PRO A 124 18.63 -2.90 11.73
CA PRO A 124 19.80 -2.06 11.87
C PRO A 124 20.12 -1.78 13.34
N THR A 125 21.40 -1.63 13.66
CA THR A 125 21.85 -0.99 14.90
C THR A 125 21.58 0.53 14.85
N LEU A 126 21.62 1.22 15.99
CA LEU A 126 21.45 2.68 16.02
C LEU A 126 22.45 3.41 15.10
N ASP A 127 23.71 2.99 15.11
CA ASP A 127 24.75 3.61 14.26
C ASP A 127 24.48 3.35 12.77
N GLU A 128 24.06 2.13 12.41
CA GLU A 128 23.67 1.79 11.03
C GLU A 128 22.43 2.56 10.58
N PHE A 129 21.46 2.75 11.49
CA PHE A 129 20.27 3.55 11.24
C PHE A 129 20.65 5.01 10.94
N LYS A 130 21.48 5.61 11.80
CA LYS A 130 21.97 6.99 11.62
C LYS A 130 22.75 7.15 10.32
N GLU A 131 23.66 6.22 10.03
CA GLU A 131 24.48 6.25 8.81
C GLU A 131 23.61 6.13 7.55
N GLU A 132 22.68 5.17 7.51
CA GLU A 132 21.81 4.99 6.34
C GLU A 132 20.87 6.18 6.14
N TYR A 133 20.40 6.80 7.24
CA TYR A 133 19.61 8.03 7.20
C TYR A 133 20.41 9.18 6.57
N ARG A 134 21.62 9.46 7.07
CA ARG A 134 22.47 10.56 6.57
C ARG A 134 22.84 10.35 5.10
N ARG A 135 23.27 9.14 4.74
CA ARG A 135 23.57 8.76 3.35
C ARG A 135 22.36 8.97 2.43
N SER A 136 21.16 8.69 2.92
CA SER A 136 19.93 8.90 2.15
C SER A 136 19.61 10.39 2.00
N CYS A 137 19.77 11.19 3.06
CA CYS A 137 19.66 12.65 2.98
C CYS A 137 20.65 13.26 1.98
N GLU A 138 21.88 12.76 1.91
CA GLU A 138 22.89 13.23 0.96
C GLU A 138 22.49 12.95 -0.50
N LYS A 139 22.05 11.72 -0.80
CA LYS A 139 21.57 11.35 -2.14
C LYS A 139 20.39 12.22 -2.57
N ILE A 140 19.43 12.42 -1.67
CA ILE A 140 18.24 13.24 -1.91
C ILE A 140 18.65 14.71 -2.11
N GLY A 141 19.56 15.25 -1.30
CA GLY A 141 20.02 16.64 -1.39
C GLY A 141 20.91 16.94 -2.58
N ALA A 142 21.61 15.94 -3.12
CA ALA A 142 22.31 16.07 -4.39
C ALA A 142 21.36 16.13 -5.59
N TYR A 143 20.13 15.62 -5.44
CA TYR A 143 19.14 15.50 -6.51
C TYR A 143 18.12 16.63 -6.51
N PHE A 144 17.44 16.82 -5.39
CA PHE A 144 16.41 17.86 -5.22
C PHE A 144 17.09 19.17 -4.82
N ARG A 145 16.82 20.23 -5.59
CA ARG A 145 17.42 21.56 -5.37
C ARG A 145 16.57 22.46 -4.50
N SER A 146 15.25 22.27 -4.56
CA SER A 146 14.25 23.15 -3.96
C SER A 146 13.44 22.46 -2.86
N ALA A 147 13.26 21.14 -2.93
CA ALA A 147 12.56 20.40 -1.90
C ALA A 147 13.27 20.51 -0.53
N ARG A 148 12.49 20.61 0.54
CA ARG A 148 13.02 20.56 1.90
C ARG A 148 13.33 19.12 2.25
N ILE A 149 14.51 18.86 2.81
CA ILE A 149 14.84 17.54 3.34
C ILE A 149 14.59 17.58 4.83
N PHE A 150 13.74 16.69 5.34
CA PHE A 150 13.60 16.49 6.77
C PHE A 150 14.93 15.97 7.28
N ARG A 151 15.59 16.72 8.17
CA ARG A 151 16.87 16.36 8.78
C ARG A 151 16.68 16.28 10.29
N HIS A 152 16.67 15.07 10.82
CA HIS A 152 16.65 14.82 12.26
C HIS A 152 17.95 15.31 12.92
N GLN A 153 17.82 15.87 14.12
CA GLN A 153 18.96 16.21 14.98
C GLN A 153 19.46 14.95 15.71
N GLU A 154 20.64 15.01 16.31
CA GLU A 154 21.20 13.87 17.07
C GLU A 154 20.24 13.35 18.14
N ASP A 155 19.57 14.25 18.84
CA ASP A 155 18.66 13.94 19.95
C ASP A 155 17.35 13.26 19.49
N ASP A 156 16.97 13.43 18.22
CA ASP A 156 15.76 12.82 17.66
C ASP A 156 15.97 11.34 17.34
N PHE A 157 17.20 10.94 16.99
CA PHE A 157 17.47 9.59 16.47
C PHE A 157 17.15 8.50 17.47
N LEU A 158 17.39 8.71 18.77
CA LEU A 158 17.10 7.71 19.79
C LEU A 158 15.59 7.44 19.86
N GLN A 159 14.77 8.49 19.83
CA GLN A 159 13.31 8.39 19.88
C GLN A 159 12.76 7.69 18.63
N ILE A 160 13.30 8.02 17.45
CA ILE A 160 12.85 7.41 16.20
C ILE A 160 13.29 5.94 16.13
N TYR A 161 14.52 5.65 16.55
CA TYR A 161 15.08 4.30 16.58
C TYR A 161 14.36 3.41 17.60
N GLN A 162 13.82 3.98 18.67
CA GLN A 162 13.00 3.21 19.62
C GLN A 162 11.83 2.50 18.90
N ASN A 163 11.24 3.09 17.86
CA ASN A 163 10.23 2.41 17.04
C ASN A 163 10.78 1.13 16.37
N VAL A 164 12.05 1.12 15.93
CA VAL A 164 12.69 -0.08 15.37
C VAL A 164 12.82 -1.16 16.45
N VAL A 165 13.23 -0.75 17.66
CA VAL A 165 13.39 -1.65 18.82
C VAL A 165 12.06 -2.24 19.26
N ASP A 166 11.03 -1.40 19.41
CA ASP A 166 9.69 -1.79 19.84
C ASP A 166 9.04 -2.78 18.85
N LEU A 167 9.37 -2.65 17.56
CA LEU A 167 8.90 -3.55 16.52
C LEU A 167 9.76 -4.81 16.36
N HIS A 168 10.90 -4.96 17.05
CA HIS A 168 11.85 -6.05 16.83
C HIS A 168 11.25 -7.45 17.05
N ALA A 169 10.55 -7.64 18.18
CA ALA A 169 9.94 -8.93 18.52
C ALA A 169 8.87 -9.31 17.49
N ARG A 170 8.00 -8.36 17.15
CA ARG A 170 6.98 -8.52 16.11
C ARG A 170 7.61 -8.79 14.74
N HIS A 171 8.68 -8.08 14.39
CA HIS A 171 9.40 -8.25 13.13
C HIS A 171 9.97 -9.65 12.98
N SER A 172 10.57 -10.18 14.04
CA SER A 172 11.10 -11.55 14.07
C SER A 172 10.00 -12.58 13.90
N ALA A 173 8.88 -12.42 14.62
CA ALA A 173 7.71 -13.28 14.50
C ALA A 173 7.11 -13.26 13.08
N GLU A 174 6.95 -12.08 12.48
CA GLU A 174 6.45 -11.92 11.11
C GLU A 174 7.39 -12.53 10.06
N MET A 175 8.72 -12.42 10.26
CA MET A 175 9.70 -13.07 9.39
C MET A 175 9.61 -14.59 9.46
N ASP A 176 9.54 -15.16 10.66
CA ASP A 176 9.44 -16.62 10.85
C ASP A 176 8.13 -17.16 10.28
N PHE A 177 7.04 -16.41 10.44
CA PHE A 177 5.75 -16.72 9.84
C PHE A 177 5.84 -16.78 8.31
N LEU A 178 6.43 -15.75 7.68
CA LEU A 178 6.59 -15.71 6.22
C LEU A 178 7.51 -16.82 5.71
N CYS A 179 8.60 -17.12 6.41
CA CYS A 179 9.49 -18.22 6.01
C CYS A 179 8.79 -19.58 6.06
N GLU A 180 7.85 -19.77 7.00
CA GLU A 180 7.06 -20.99 7.08
C GLU A 180 5.98 -21.07 6.00
N ILE A 181 5.20 -19.99 5.83
CA ILE A 181 3.94 -20.03 5.08
C ILE A 181 4.09 -19.63 3.61
N ALA A 182 4.99 -18.70 3.28
CA ALA A 182 5.13 -18.24 1.90
C ALA A 182 5.49 -19.36 0.89
N PRO A 183 6.24 -20.42 1.26
CA PRO A 183 6.39 -21.60 0.40
C PRO A 183 5.07 -22.33 0.13
N GLU A 184 4.16 -22.42 1.10
CA GLU A 184 2.87 -23.09 0.93
C GLU A 184 1.96 -22.34 -0.04
N ILE A 185 2.00 -21.00 -0.04
CA ILE A 185 1.22 -20.15 -0.96
C ILE A 185 2.02 -19.73 -2.20
N ALA A 186 3.16 -20.38 -2.46
CA ALA A 186 3.97 -20.11 -3.64
C ALA A 186 3.18 -20.36 -4.94
N GLU A 187 2.50 -21.51 -4.97
CA GLU A 187 1.61 -21.91 -6.06
C GLU A 187 0.16 -21.52 -5.76
N ARG A 188 -0.65 -21.52 -6.82
CA ARG A 188 -2.09 -21.25 -6.73
C ARG A 188 -2.81 -22.56 -6.45
N HIS A 189 -3.72 -22.53 -5.50
CA HIS A 189 -4.41 -23.72 -4.99
C HIS A 189 -5.82 -23.84 -5.53
N LYS A 190 -6.33 -25.07 -5.61
CA LYS A 190 -7.73 -25.34 -5.97
C LYS A 190 -8.63 -24.95 -4.80
N ARG A 191 -9.88 -24.60 -5.10
CA ARG A 191 -10.86 -24.15 -4.08
C ARG A 191 -11.00 -25.08 -2.86
N HIS A 192 -10.91 -26.39 -3.06
CA HIS A 192 -11.05 -27.37 -1.96
C HIS A 192 -9.84 -27.41 -1.02
N GLU A 193 -8.67 -26.92 -1.45
CA GLU A 193 -7.43 -26.91 -0.66
C GLU A 193 -7.32 -25.64 0.21
N LEU A 194 -8.01 -24.57 -0.18
CA LEU A 194 -7.90 -23.25 0.45
C LEU A 194 -8.22 -23.27 1.95
N VAL A 195 -9.24 -24.04 2.37
CA VAL A 195 -9.63 -24.12 3.78
C VAL A 195 -8.53 -24.74 4.63
N ALA A 196 -7.90 -25.82 4.14
CA ALA A 196 -6.83 -26.49 4.86
C ALA A 196 -5.59 -25.59 4.99
N ILE A 197 -5.23 -24.87 3.93
CA ILE A 197 -4.10 -23.94 3.94
C ILE A 197 -4.40 -22.73 4.83
N ARG A 198 -5.60 -22.15 4.76
CA ARG A 198 -6.04 -21.06 5.64
C ARG A 198 -5.88 -21.45 7.11
N ASN A 199 -6.32 -22.65 7.49
CA ASN A 199 -6.21 -23.08 8.88
C ASN A 199 -4.74 -23.19 9.32
N ARG A 200 -3.84 -23.69 8.46
CA ARG A 200 -2.38 -23.69 8.75
C ARG A 200 -1.81 -22.27 8.87
N ILE A 201 -2.28 -21.32 8.06
CA ILE A 201 -1.93 -19.90 8.17
C ILE A 201 -2.34 -19.36 9.54
N PHE A 202 -3.57 -19.62 9.98
CA PHE A 202 -4.05 -19.18 11.29
C PHE A 202 -3.27 -19.82 12.43
N ASP A 203 -3.01 -21.13 12.37
CA ASP A 203 -2.20 -21.82 13.38
C ASP A 203 -0.78 -21.24 13.47
N ALA A 204 -0.15 -20.94 12.33
CA ALA A 204 1.17 -20.33 12.28
C ALA A 204 1.19 -18.90 12.80
N ALA A 205 0.14 -18.12 12.53
CA ALA A 205 -0.02 -16.75 13.03
C ALA A 205 -0.30 -16.73 14.54
N GLN A 206 -1.13 -17.64 15.05
CA GLN A 206 -1.47 -17.74 16.47
C GLN A 206 -0.27 -18.19 17.30
N ARG A 207 0.50 -19.19 16.85
CA ARG A 207 1.76 -19.60 17.51
C ARG A 207 2.77 -18.47 17.66
N ARG A 208 2.67 -17.44 16.83
CA ARG A 208 3.58 -16.29 16.78
C ARG A 208 2.94 -14.98 17.26
N CYS A 209 1.71 -15.05 17.78
CA CYS A 209 0.97 -13.91 18.32
C CYS A 209 0.91 -12.71 17.36
N LEU A 210 0.66 -12.96 16.06
CA LEU A 210 0.71 -11.88 15.05
C LEU A 210 -0.39 -10.81 15.20
N GLY A 211 -1.48 -11.11 15.91
CA GLY A 211 -2.60 -10.17 16.09
C GLY A 211 -3.11 -9.61 14.75
N THR A 212 -3.30 -8.29 14.69
CA THR A 212 -3.80 -7.53 13.52
C THR A 212 -2.72 -7.22 12.47
N SER A 213 -1.73 -8.11 12.29
CA SER A 213 -0.62 -7.88 11.36
C SER A 213 -1.08 -7.78 9.89
N LEU A 214 -0.63 -6.74 9.18
CA LEU A 214 -0.84 -6.65 7.73
C LEU A 214 -0.13 -7.76 6.95
N VAL A 215 0.88 -8.41 7.53
CA VAL A 215 1.55 -9.58 6.93
C VAL A 215 0.60 -10.77 6.83
N LEU A 216 -0.22 -11.00 7.87
CA LEU A 216 -1.26 -12.03 7.84
C LEU A 216 -2.29 -11.73 6.75
N ILE A 217 -2.78 -10.49 6.68
CA ILE A 217 -3.74 -10.04 5.67
C ILE A 217 -3.16 -10.21 4.25
N ALA A 218 -1.91 -9.80 4.03
CA ALA A 218 -1.23 -9.96 2.74
C ALA A 218 -1.06 -11.43 2.35
N THR A 219 -0.80 -12.30 3.33
CA THR A 219 -0.64 -13.75 3.13
C THR A 219 -1.97 -14.40 2.75
N LEU A 220 -3.07 -14.08 3.45
CA LEU A 220 -4.41 -14.53 3.09
C LEU A 220 -4.84 -13.99 1.72
N SER A 221 -4.47 -12.75 1.39
CA SER A 221 -4.71 -12.17 0.06
C SER A 221 -3.99 -12.95 -1.04
N CYS A 222 -2.79 -13.47 -0.79
CA CYS A 222 -2.10 -14.37 -1.72
C CYS A 222 -2.79 -15.75 -1.84
N LEU A 223 -3.39 -16.26 -0.75
CA LEU A 223 -4.15 -17.52 -0.78
C LEU A 223 -5.42 -17.40 -1.63
N TYR A 224 -6.16 -16.30 -1.45
CA TYR A 224 -7.45 -16.05 -2.11
C TYR A 224 -7.33 -15.22 -3.40
N GLU A 225 -6.34 -15.54 -4.22
CA GLU A 225 -6.17 -14.92 -5.54
C GLU A 225 -6.71 -15.81 -6.66
N GLY A 226 -6.93 -15.22 -7.84
CA GLY A 226 -7.39 -15.96 -9.00
C GLY A 226 -6.31 -16.83 -9.62
N ALA A 227 -6.74 -17.83 -10.41
CA ALA A 227 -5.86 -18.82 -11.04
C ALA A 227 -4.86 -18.24 -12.08
N THR A 228 -5.05 -16.98 -12.50
CA THR A 228 -4.27 -16.33 -13.56
C THR A 228 -3.53 -15.11 -13.02
N GLU A 229 -2.46 -14.70 -13.71
CA GLU A 229 -1.73 -13.46 -13.37
C GLU A 229 -2.61 -12.20 -13.46
N ALA A 230 -3.61 -12.19 -14.34
CA ALA A 230 -4.56 -11.09 -14.44
C ALA A 230 -5.47 -10.96 -13.20
N ALA A 231 -5.66 -12.06 -12.47
CA ALA A 231 -6.45 -12.13 -11.24
C ALA A 231 -5.56 -12.34 -10.00
N ALA A 232 -4.24 -12.14 -10.12
CA ALA A 232 -3.31 -12.21 -9.00
C ALA A 232 -3.66 -11.13 -7.97
N SER A 233 -3.52 -11.47 -6.68
CA SER A 233 -3.82 -10.49 -5.66
C SER A 233 -2.76 -9.39 -5.62
N PRO A 234 -3.13 -8.15 -5.24
CA PRO A 234 -2.17 -7.08 -5.06
C PRO A 234 -1.05 -7.44 -4.07
N ALA A 235 -1.35 -8.26 -3.05
CA ALA A 235 -0.40 -8.68 -2.04
C ALA A 235 0.68 -9.65 -2.56
N ARG A 236 0.40 -10.47 -3.59
CA ARG A 236 1.40 -11.37 -4.19
C ARG A 236 2.61 -10.61 -4.69
N GLY A 237 2.39 -9.41 -5.21
CA GLY A 237 3.44 -8.55 -5.69
C GLY A 237 4.34 -7.98 -4.58
N VAL A 238 3.87 -7.97 -3.33
CA VAL A 238 4.60 -7.53 -2.13
C VAL A 238 5.31 -8.73 -1.46
N ILE A 239 4.56 -9.78 -1.12
CA ILE A 239 5.11 -10.98 -0.45
C ILE A 239 6.09 -11.72 -1.36
N LYS A 240 5.80 -11.78 -2.67
CA LYS A 240 6.55 -12.53 -3.69
C LYS A 240 6.77 -14.00 -3.27
N PRO A 241 5.70 -14.76 -2.92
CA PRO A 241 5.81 -16.15 -2.47
C PRO A 241 6.59 -17.02 -3.47
N LYS A 242 7.40 -17.94 -2.96
CA LYS A 242 8.22 -18.87 -3.77
C LYS A 242 8.55 -20.12 -2.97
N PRO A 243 8.81 -21.28 -3.62
CA PRO A 243 9.07 -22.53 -2.90
C PRO A 243 10.30 -22.45 -1.96
N LYS A 244 11.30 -21.63 -2.33
CA LYS A 244 12.46 -21.33 -1.48
C LYS A 244 12.34 -19.91 -0.92
N TYR A 245 11.56 -19.75 0.15
CA TYR A 245 11.34 -18.48 0.82
C TYR A 245 12.21 -18.37 2.08
N GLY A 246 13.31 -17.62 1.99
CA GLY A 246 14.26 -17.46 3.10
C GLY A 246 14.17 -16.11 3.80
N PRO A 247 14.95 -15.91 4.88
CA PRO A 247 14.92 -14.69 5.70
C PRO A 247 15.07 -13.39 4.92
N MET A 248 15.90 -13.38 3.88
CA MET A 248 16.08 -12.20 3.02
C MET A 248 14.81 -11.83 2.24
N ALA A 249 14.06 -12.82 1.75
CA ALA A 249 12.79 -12.54 1.06
C ALA A 249 11.75 -12.01 2.04
N ALA A 250 11.67 -12.63 3.24
CA ALA A 250 10.79 -12.19 4.32
C ALA A 250 11.10 -10.77 4.78
N HIS A 251 12.37 -10.42 4.98
CA HIS A 251 12.78 -9.08 5.39
C HIS A 251 12.41 -8.01 4.35
N ASN A 252 12.58 -8.30 3.06
CA ASN A 252 12.19 -7.36 2.00
C ASN A 252 10.66 -7.16 1.97
N ALA A 253 9.88 -8.25 1.98
CA ALA A 253 8.43 -8.17 2.01
C ALA A 253 7.92 -7.43 3.25
N LEU A 254 8.54 -7.67 4.41
CA LEU A 254 8.20 -7.01 5.66
C LEU A 254 8.56 -5.52 5.66
N SER A 255 9.63 -5.12 4.99
CA SER A 255 10.00 -3.70 4.83
C SER A 255 8.95 -2.95 3.98
N ASP A 256 8.49 -3.56 2.89
CA ASP A 256 7.40 -3.02 2.07
C ASP A 256 6.09 -2.88 2.89
N VAL A 257 5.74 -3.92 3.67
CA VAL A 257 4.56 -3.90 4.54
C VAL A 257 4.70 -2.84 5.65
N ARG A 258 5.88 -2.71 6.27
CA ARG A 258 6.09 -1.73 7.34
C ARG A 258 6.01 -0.30 6.84
N ALA A 259 6.49 -0.02 5.62
CA ALA A 259 6.32 1.29 5.00
C ALA A 259 4.82 1.66 4.84
N VAL A 260 3.99 0.69 4.46
CA VAL A 260 2.54 0.84 4.38
C VAL A 260 1.89 1.04 5.76
N GLU A 261 2.32 0.29 6.78
CA GLU A 261 1.82 0.46 8.15
C GLU A 261 2.16 1.83 8.72
N MET A 262 3.38 2.33 8.50
CA MET A 262 3.79 3.67 8.92
C MET A 262 2.95 4.75 8.23
N LEU A 263 2.68 4.60 6.94
CA LEU A 263 1.78 5.50 6.22
C LEU A 263 0.37 5.45 6.80
N ALA A 264 -0.18 4.26 7.05
CA ALA A 264 -1.51 4.10 7.62
C ALA A 264 -1.62 4.73 9.01
N ALA A 265 -0.64 4.51 9.89
CA ALA A 265 -0.60 5.12 11.22
C ALA A 265 -0.50 6.66 11.15
N SER A 266 0.18 7.19 10.13
CA SER A 266 0.31 8.63 9.93
C SER A 266 -0.99 9.33 9.48
N ALA A 267 -1.97 8.58 8.97
CA ALA A 267 -3.25 9.13 8.51
C ALA A 267 -3.97 9.92 9.60
N LEU A 268 -3.67 9.62 10.87
CA LEU A 268 -4.18 10.28 12.07
C LEU A 268 -3.60 11.67 12.36
N LEU A 269 -2.37 11.93 11.94
CA LEU A 269 -1.64 13.15 12.33
C LEU A 269 -2.08 14.37 11.53
N ARG A 270 -2.48 14.17 10.27
CA ARG A 270 -3.16 15.12 9.38
C ARG A 270 -3.43 14.43 8.03
N PRO A 271 -4.70 14.09 7.70
CA PRO A 271 -5.03 13.48 6.42
C PRO A 271 -4.48 14.30 5.25
N GLY A 272 -3.87 13.61 4.28
CA GLY A 272 -3.32 14.23 3.08
C GLY A 272 -2.02 15.02 3.26
N THR A 273 -1.42 15.08 4.46
CA THR A 273 -0.11 15.76 4.63
C THR A 273 1.06 14.84 4.32
N LEU A 274 0.98 13.56 4.73
CA LEU A 274 2.01 12.55 4.49
C LEU A 274 1.64 11.64 3.32
N GLY A 275 2.61 11.33 2.47
CA GLY A 275 2.51 10.29 1.46
C GLY A 275 3.76 9.40 1.43
N LEU A 276 3.59 8.15 1.00
CA LEU A 276 4.70 7.26 0.64
C LEU A 276 4.94 7.36 -0.86
N CYS A 277 6.15 7.75 -1.26
CA CYS A 277 6.54 7.85 -2.66
C CYS A 277 7.31 6.59 -3.06
N THR A 278 6.76 5.80 -3.99
CA THR A 278 7.34 4.53 -4.43
C THR A 278 7.34 4.39 -5.95
N GLY A 279 8.37 3.75 -6.50
CA GLY A 279 8.41 3.29 -7.90
C GLY A 279 7.81 1.89 -8.10
N ASP A 280 7.32 1.23 -7.05
CA ASP A 280 6.75 -0.12 -7.14
C ASP A 280 5.22 -0.08 -7.33
N LEU A 281 4.78 -0.40 -8.56
CA LEU A 281 3.36 -0.52 -8.91
C LEU A 281 2.63 -1.59 -8.07
N ARG A 282 3.31 -2.66 -7.67
CA ARG A 282 2.72 -3.74 -6.88
C ARG A 282 2.41 -3.26 -5.47
N LEU A 283 3.32 -2.51 -4.85
CA LEU A 283 3.09 -1.88 -3.56
C LEU A 283 1.95 -0.84 -3.64
N ALA A 284 1.91 -0.06 -4.73
CA ALA A 284 0.84 0.89 -4.96
C ALA A 284 -0.54 0.22 -5.09
N ARG A 285 -0.63 -0.90 -5.84
CA ARG A 285 -1.86 -1.69 -5.95
C ARG A 285 -2.27 -2.29 -4.61
N PHE A 286 -1.31 -2.77 -3.82
CA PHE A 286 -1.58 -3.31 -2.50
C PHE A 286 -2.19 -2.24 -1.58
N TRP A 287 -1.59 -1.05 -1.52
CA TRP A 287 -2.14 0.10 -0.79
C TRP A 287 -3.57 0.46 -1.23
N ALA A 288 -3.81 0.56 -2.54
CA ALA A 288 -5.14 0.86 -3.07
C ALA A 288 -6.19 -0.19 -2.66
N ALA A 289 -5.80 -1.47 -2.64
CA ALA A 289 -6.68 -2.57 -2.27
C ALA A 289 -6.97 -2.64 -0.77
N LEU A 290 -6.02 -2.24 0.09
CA LEU A 290 -6.24 -2.13 1.53
C LEU A 290 -7.30 -1.07 1.86
N GLY A 291 -7.53 -0.07 1.00
CA GLY A 291 -8.62 0.89 1.16
C GLY A 291 -8.59 1.67 2.47
N ILE A 292 -7.40 1.89 3.04
CA ILE A 292 -7.21 2.57 4.33
C ILE A 292 -7.47 4.06 4.15
N THR A 293 -8.50 4.57 4.82
CA THR A 293 -8.87 6.00 4.84
C THR A 293 -8.57 6.67 6.17
N SER A 294 -8.46 5.89 7.24
CA SER A 294 -8.15 6.36 8.60
C SER A 294 -7.48 5.25 9.41
N ALA A 295 -6.86 5.64 10.51
CA ALA A 295 -6.45 4.76 11.60
C ALA A 295 -7.08 5.28 12.90
N ASN A 296 -6.92 4.57 14.02
CA ASN A 296 -7.38 5.02 15.34
C ASN A 296 -6.31 4.79 16.42
N TRP A 297 -5.98 5.81 17.21
CA TRP A 297 -5.16 5.64 18.41
C TRP A 297 -6.09 5.29 19.58
N ASN A 298 -5.94 4.10 20.14
CA ASN A 298 -6.52 3.80 21.43
C ASN A 298 -5.63 4.40 22.55
N GLY A 299 -6.23 4.70 23.71
CA GLY A 299 -5.53 5.33 24.85
C GLY A 299 -4.40 4.50 25.48
N ASN A 300 -4.06 3.34 24.92
CA ASN A 300 -3.01 2.43 25.39
C ASN A 300 -1.76 2.45 24.49
N ASN A 301 -1.49 3.58 23.83
CA ASN A 301 -0.40 3.71 22.84
C ASN A 301 -0.47 2.69 21.68
N ALA A 302 -1.66 2.18 21.36
CA ALA A 302 -1.85 1.30 20.21
C ALA A 302 -2.60 2.02 19.10
N CYS A 303 -2.07 1.89 17.88
CA CYS A 303 -2.70 2.37 16.66
C CYS A 303 -3.38 1.19 15.96
N THR A 304 -4.70 1.22 15.86
CA THR A 304 -5.47 0.25 15.07
C THR A 304 -5.59 0.73 13.64
N ILE A 305 -5.19 -0.11 12.70
CA ILE A 305 -5.35 0.09 11.25
C ILE A 305 -6.39 -0.94 10.79
N SER A 306 -7.46 -0.47 10.16
CA SER A 306 -8.55 -1.33 9.68
C SER A 306 -8.53 -1.38 8.15
N PRO A 307 -7.84 -2.35 7.52
CA PRO A 307 -7.92 -2.53 6.08
C PRO A 307 -9.33 -2.92 5.65
N ARG A 308 -9.67 -2.74 4.38
CA ARG A 308 -10.96 -3.16 3.84
C ARG A 308 -10.88 -4.59 3.31
N ILE A 309 -11.54 -5.53 3.99
CA ILE A 309 -11.73 -6.90 3.49
C ILE A 309 -12.75 -6.86 2.34
N SER A 310 -12.26 -6.97 1.10
CA SER A 310 -13.08 -6.89 -0.11
C SER A 310 -12.46 -7.67 -1.26
N SER A 311 -13.22 -7.87 -2.34
CA SER A 311 -12.76 -8.52 -3.58
C SER A 311 -11.55 -7.83 -4.23
N ARG A 312 -11.29 -6.55 -3.94
CA ARG A 312 -10.05 -5.87 -4.39
C ARG A 312 -8.80 -6.48 -3.77
N LEU A 313 -8.90 -6.96 -2.53
CA LEU A 313 -7.81 -7.59 -1.79
C LEU A 313 -7.87 -9.12 -1.88
N PHE A 314 -9.06 -9.70 -2.03
CA PHE A 314 -9.30 -11.15 -2.13
C PHE A 314 -10.09 -11.49 -3.41
N PRO A 315 -9.46 -11.49 -4.60
CA PRO A 315 -10.16 -11.52 -5.90
C PRO A 315 -11.14 -12.67 -6.13
N ILE A 316 -10.97 -13.83 -5.49
CA ILE A 316 -11.87 -14.99 -5.68
C ILE A 316 -13.04 -15.03 -4.71
N LEU A 317 -13.04 -14.17 -3.70
CA LEU A 317 -14.09 -14.10 -2.70
C LEU A 317 -15.18 -13.13 -3.16
N THR A 318 -16.43 -13.54 -3.00
CA THR A 318 -17.56 -12.62 -3.10
C THR A 318 -17.59 -11.68 -1.90
N ASP A 319 -18.41 -10.62 -1.95
CA ASP A 319 -18.57 -9.72 -0.80
C ASP A 319 -19.09 -10.44 0.44
N VAL A 320 -19.94 -11.46 0.27
CA VAL A 320 -20.43 -12.32 1.36
C VAL A 320 -19.28 -13.11 1.98
N GLN A 321 -18.43 -13.72 1.15
CA GLN A 321 -17.28 -14.48 1.63
C GLN A 321 -16.19 -13.58 2.25
N CYS A 322 -16.07 -12.34 1.78
CA CYS A 322 -15.22 -11.34 2.43
C CYS A 322 -15.74 -10.98 3.82
N HIS A 323 -17.07 -10.87 3.99
CA HIS A 323 -17.68 -10.66 5.30
C HIS A 323 -17.43 -11.84 6.24
N GLU A 324 -17.68 -13.07 5.77
CA GLU A 324 -17.39 -14.30 6.53
C GLU A 324 -15.90 -14.38 6.93
N LEU A 325 -14.98 -14.02 6.03
CA LEU A 325 -13.55 -13.98 6.35
C LEU A 325 -13.25 -12.94 7.44
N ALA A 326 -13.89 -11.78 7.42
CA ALA A 326 -13.73 -10.77 8.45
C ALA A 326 -14.24 -11.26 9.82
N GLU A 327 -15.38 -11.95 9.86
CA GLU A 327 -15.91 -12.57 11.09
C GLU A 327 -14.94 -13.61 11.64
N ILE A 328 -14.42 -14.50 10.79
CA ILE A 328 -13.43 -15.51 11.18
C ILE A 328 -12.16 -14.86 11.75
N LEU A 329 -11.69 -13.75 11.16
CA LEU A 329 -10.53 -13.01 11.67
C LEU A 329 -10.81 -12.44 13.07
N VAL A 330 -12.03 -11.94 13.34
CA VAL A 330 -12.44 -11.47 14.66
C VAL A 330 -12.49 -12.63 15.67
N GLU A 331 -13.10 -13.76 15.30
CA GLU A 331 -13.19 -14.96 16.14
C GLU A 331 -11.83 -15.48 16.58
N HIS A 332 -10.83 -15.40 15.70
CA HIS A 332 -9.45 -15.83 15.99
C HIS A 332 -8.60 -14.75 16.66
N GLY A 333 -9.17 -13.57 16.97
CA GLY A 333 -8.45 -12.47 17.63
C GLY A 333 -7.45 -11.74 16.73
N PHE A 334 -7.59 -11.86 15.41
CA PHE A 334 -6.79 -11.13 14.42
C PHE A 334 -7.42 -9.80 13.98
N ALA A 335 -8.61 -9.48 14.48
CA ALA A 335 -9.34 -8.24 14.19
C ALA A 335 -10.21 -7.82 15.37
N ASP A 336 -10.40 -6.51 15.57
CA ASP A 336 -11.32 -5.98 16.59
C ASP A 336 -12.76 -5.99 16.06
N ALA A 337 -13.69 -6.51 16.86
CA ALA A 337 -15.13 -6.56 16.54
C ALA A 337 -15.79 -5.18 16.35
N GLY A 338 -15.19 -4.13 16.92
CA GLY A 338 -15.66 -2.74 16.80
C GLY A 338 -15.06 -1.95 15.62
N SER A 339 -14.11 -2.53 14.88
CA SER A 339 -13.61 -1.93 13.65
C SER A 339 -14.76 -1.91 12.65
N SER A 340 -15.11 -0.73 12.12
CA SER A 340 -16.01 -0.65 10.98
C SER A 340 -15.31 -1.23 9.75
N TRP A 341 -15.35 -2.55 9.61
CA TRP A 341 -15.06 -3.24 8.36
C TRP A 341 -16.21 -2.89 7.40
N VAL A 342 -16.22 -1.65 6.89
CA VAL A 342 -17.31 -1.12 6.10
C VAL A 342 -17.38 -1.90 4.80
N THR A 343 -18.24 -2.92 4.79
CA THR A 343 -18.86 -3.43 3.58
C THR A 343 -19.78 -2.33 3.07
N THR A 344 -19.25 -1.35 2.34
CA THR A 344 -20.13 -0.63 1.43
C THR A 344 -20.62 -1.68 0.46
N ARG A 345 -21.91 -2.04 0.53
CA ARG A 345 -22.62 -2.48 -0.66
C ARG A 345 -22.21 -1.48 -1.73
N ASP A 346 -21.54 -1.94 -2.77
CA ASP A 346 -21.28 -1.12 -3.96
C ASP A 346 -22.66 -0.76 -4.51
N LYS A 347 -23.22 0.35 -4.03
CA LYS A 347 -24.30 1.03 -4.72
C LYS A 347 -23.62 1.74 -5.87
N SER A 348 -23.47 1.02 -6.98
CA SER A 348 -23.38 1.56 -8.34
C SER A 348 -22.42 2.74 -8.52
N ILE A 349 -21.26 2.47 -9.10
CA ILE A 349 -20.49 3.46 -9.88
C ILE A 349 -20.76 3.22 -11.36
#